data_AF-B4KPI7-F1
#
_entry.id   AF-B4KPI7-F1
#
_cell.length_a   1.000
_cell.length_b   1.000
_cell.length_c   1.000
_cell.angle_alpha   90.00
_cell.angle_beta   90.00
_cell.angle_gamma   90.00
#
_symmetry.space_group_name_H-M   'P 1'
#
loop_
_entity.id
_entity.type
_entity.pdbx_description
1 polymer ?
#
loop_
_entity_poly.entity_id
_entity_poly.type
_entity_poly.pdbx_seq_one_letter_code
_entity_poly.pdbx_strand_id
1 'polypeptide(L)'
;MLSYIKIIITLTFLMAFGHSLLVPMEVEDKCLTENNTTRMDLYAKIDQAKTEGHFENIEMKYMCYVHCAAAELEILDANEQLDIEVFKTMEHLMEENAAVIEECHRVISLVEDKCAYAFQMLVCYIKSYRRVDYISIAPGKQ
;
A
#
# COMPACT_ATOMS: atom_id res chain seq x y z
N MET A 1 -37.10 15.08 11.94
CA MET A 1 -35.84 15.28 12.68
C MET A 1 -35.10 13.95 12.92
N LEU A 2 -35.71 12.96 13.60
CA LEU A 2 -35.08 11.66 13.87
C LEU A 2 -34.64 10.87 12.62
N SER A 3 -35.40 10.95 11.52
CA SER A 3 -35.07 10.28 10.25
C SER A 3 -33.83 10.87 9.57
N TYR A 4 -33.67 12.20 9.69
CA TYR A 4 -32.54 12.92 9.09
C TYR A 4 -31.23 12.62 9.82
N ILE A 5 -31.29 12.52 11.15
CA ILE A 5 -30.15 12.13 11.99
C ILE A 5 -29.68 10.71 11.63
N LYS A 6 -30.60 9.77 11.43
CA LYS A 6 -30.26 8.41 10.98
C LYS A 6 -29.59 8.39 9.62
N ILE A 7 -30.11 9.15 8.65
CA ILE A 7 -29.52 9.26 7.30
C ILE A 7 -28.10 9.83 7.37
N ILE A 8 -27.88 10.88 8.17
CA ILE A 8 -26.54 11.44 8.37
C ILE A 8 -25.61 10.39 8.95
N ILE A 9 -25.97 9.73 10.07
CA ILE A 9 -25.13 8.72 10.71
C ILE A 9 -24.77 7.59 9.73
N THR A 10 -25.73 7.12 8.93
CA THR A 10 -25.47 6.08 7.92
C THR A 10 -24.55 6.58 6.81
N LEU A 11 -24.68 7.84 6.36
CA LEU A 11 -23.78 8.44 5.37
C LEU A 11 -22.36 8.64 5.91
N THR A 12 -22.21 9.11 7.15
CA THR A 12 -20.88 9.23 7.78
C THR A 12 -20.24 7.86 7.98
N PHE A 13 -21.03 6.85 8.33
CA PHE A 13 -20.57 5.47 8.41
C PHE A 13 -20.14 4.97 7.03
N LEU A 14 -20.93 5.14 5.98
CA LEU A 14 -20.55 4.72 4.62
C LEU A 14 -19.28 5.43 4.11
N MET A 15 -19.06 6.70 4.46
CA MET A 15 -17.80 7.40 4.16
C MET A 15 -16.62 6.87 4.99
N ALA A 16 -16.82 6.52 6.26
CA ALA A 16 -15.78 5.94 7.11
C ALA A 16 -15.35 4.55 6.63
N PHE A 17 -16.30 3.72 6.17
CA PHE A 17 -16.04 2.35 5.67
C PHE A 17 -15.74 2.26 4.17
N GLY A 18 -15.82 3.38 3.44
CA GLY A 18 -15.50 3.47 2.01
C GLY A 18 -14.01 3.67 1.71
N HIS A 19 -13.16 3.89 2.72
CA HIS A 19 -11.71 4.03 2.55
C HIS A 19 -11.02 2.67 2.39
N SER A 20 -11.45 1.87 1.42
CA SER A 20 -10.58 0.84 0.86
C SER A 20 -9.56 1.55 -0.03
N LEU A 21 -8.45 1.97 0.59
CA LEU A 21 -7.12 2.13 0.01
C LEU A 21 -7.01 2.25 -1.50
N LEU A 22 -7.39 3.42 -1.97
CA LEU A 22 -6.88 4.00 -3.18
C LEU A 22 -5.98 5.15 -2.74
N VAL A 23 -4.78 5.23 -3.33
CA VAL A 23 -3.96 6.45 -3.25
C VAL A 23 -4.88 7.62 -3.62
N PRO A 24 -4.98 8.68 -2.79
CA PRO A 24 -5.82 9.82 -3.10
C PRO A 24 -5.46 10.34 -4.50
N MET A 25 -6.48 10.68 -5.33
CA MET A 25 -6.23 11.09 -6.72
C MET A 25 -5.23 12.24 -6.83
N GLU A 26 -5.24 13.18 -5.87
CA GLU A 26 -4.29 14.29 -5.82
C GLU A 26 -2.84 13.83 -5.63
N VAL A 27 -2.62 12.82 -4.77
CA VAL A 27 -1.30 12.21 -4.54
C VAL A 27 -0.86 11.42 -5.76
N GLU A 28 -1.78 10.64 -6.34
CA GLU A 28 -1.50 9.86 -7.55
C GLU A 28 -1.11 10.77 -8.73
N ASP A 29 -1.91 11.80 -9.03
CA ASP A 29 -1.64 12.71 -10.15
C ASP A 29 -0.32 13.47 -9.97
N LYS A 30 -0.02 13.90 -8.74
CA LYS A 30 1.26 14.53 -8.40
C LYS A 30 2.43 13.57 -8.67
N CYS A 31 2.39 12.37 -8.09
CA CYS A 31 3.49 11.42 -8.21
C CYS A 31 3.66 10.87 -9.63
N LEU A 32 2.58 10.70 -10.40
CA LEU A 32 2.65 10.36 -11.82
C LEU A 32 3.36 11.46 -12.62
N THR A 33 3.02 12.72 -12.36
CA THR A 33 3.60 13.90 -13.03
C THR A 33 5.08 14.04 -12.70
N GLU A 34 5.45 14.01 -11.41
CA GLU A 34 6.84 14.14 -10.96
C GLU A 34 7.75 13.04 -11.55
N ASN A 35 7.20 11.84 -11.75
CA ASN A 35 7.96 10.69 -12.25
C ASN A 35 7.77 10.44 -13.75
N ASN A 36 7.13 11.34 -14.51
CA ASN A 36 6.94 11.21 -15.96
C ASN A 36 6.40 9.83 -16.37
N THR A 37 5.37 9.35 -15.67
CA THR A 37 4.77 8.03 -15.88
C THR A 37 3.25 8.13 -15.94
N THR A 38 2.60 7.06 -16.42
CA THR A 38 1.15 6.94 -16.40
C THR A 38 0.72 5.84 -15.42
N ARG A 39 -0.54 5.91 -14.95
CA ARG A 39 -1.16 4.85 -14.13
C ARG A 39 -1.05 3.48 -14.82
N MET A 40 -1.29 3.44 -16.12
CA MET A 40 -1.28 2.19 -16.89
C MET A 40 0.12 1.57 -16.95
N ASP A 41 1.13 2.38 -17.23
CA ASP A 41 2.53 1.92 -17.29
C ASP A 41 3.02 1.47 -15.90
N LEU A 42 2.70 2.24 -14.86
CA LEU A 42 3.03 1.89 -13.48
C LEU A 42 2.45 0.53 -13.09
N TYR A 43 1.16 0.31 -13.34
CA TYR A 43 0.50 -0.96 -13.00
C TYR A 43 1.06 -2.13 -13.79
N ALA A 44 1.36 -1.93 -15.07
CA ALA A 44 2.03 -2.95 -15.87
C ALA A 44 3.40 -3.33 -15.28
N LYS A 45 4.14 -2.36 -14.76
CA LYS A 45 5.48 -2.57 -14.16
C LYS A 45 5.42 -3.23 -12.78
N ILE A 46 4.43 -2.88 -11.96
CA ILE A 46 4.15 -3.59 -10.70
C ILE A 46 3.79 -5.05 -10.98
N ASP A 47 2.93 -5.31 -11.99
CA ASP A 47 2.54 -6.68 -12.34
C ASP A 47 3.70 -7.49 -12.92
N GLN A 48 4.53 -6.86 -13.76
CA GLN A 48 5.78 -7.43 -14.25
C GLN A 48 6.69 -7.83 -13.07
N ALA A 49 6.96 -6.90 -12.14
CA ALA A 49 7.84 -7.15 -11.00
C ALA A 49 7.30 -8.25 -10.07
N LYS A 50 5.99 -8.30 -9.87
CA LYS A 50 5.34 -9.39 -9.12
C LYS A 50 5.54 -10.74 -9.79
N THR A 51 5.42 -10.81 -11.11
CA THR A 51 5.51 -12.06 -11.88
C THR A 51 6.96 -12.55 -11.99
N GLU A 52 7.88 -11.67 -12.36
CA GLU A 52 9.28 -12.02 -12.62
C GLU A 52 10.09 -12.20 -11.33
N GLY A 53 9.78 -11.43 -10.28
CA GLY A 53 10.49 -11.51 -9.00
C GLY A 53 11.88 -10.88 -8.98
N HIS A 54 12.28 -10.20 -10.05
CA HIS A 54 13.48 -9.37 -10.12
C HIS A 54 13.16 -8.00 -10.73
N PHE A 55 14.01 -7.01 -10.46
CA PHE A 55 13.72 -5.59 -10.73
C PHE A 55 14.59 -4.98 -11.83
N GLU A 56 15.48 -5.75 -12.47
CA GLU A 56 16.48 -5.27 -13.45
C GLU A 56 15.86 -4.54 -14.65
N ASN A 57 14.62 -4.91 -15.03
CA ASN A 57 13.89 -4.33 -16.17
C ASN A 57 12.84 -3.28 -15.76
N ILE A 58 12.83 -2.89 -14.49
CA ILE A 58 11.92 -1.86 -13.98
C ILE A 58 12.69 -0.54 -13.96
N GLU A 59 12.23 0.41 -14.76
CA GLU A 59 12.84 1.75 -14.78
C GLU A 59 12.65 2.46 -13.44
N MET A 60 13.66 3.24 -13.04
CA MET A 60 13.69 3.95 -11.76
C MET A 60 12.45 4.83 -11.53
N LYS A 61 11.89 5.43 -12.57
CA LYS A 61 10.70 6.29 -12.48
C LYS A 61 9.48 5.59 -11.86
N TYR A 62 9.29 4.29 -12.11
CA TYR A 62 8.18 3.54 -11.51
C TYR A 62 8.46 3.25 -10.03
N MET A 63 9.74 3.06 -9.67
CA MET A 63 10.15 2.87 -8.29
C MET A 63 9.97 4.17 -7.49
N CYS A 64 10.39 5.29 -8.07
CA CYS A 64 10.27 6.60 -7.44
C CYS A 64 8.82 7.09 -7.33
N TYR A 65 7.92 6.65 -8.21
CA TYR A 65 6.48 6.85 -7.99
C TYR A 65 6.03 6.27 -6.64
N VAL A 66 6.46 5.04 -6.31
CA VAL A 66 6.04 4.37 -5.07
C VAL A 66 6.59 5.10 -3.85
N HIS A 67 7.84 5.55 -3.92
CA HIS A 67 8.44 6.38 -2.88
C HIS A 67 7.70 7.72 -2.71
N CYS A 68 7.41 8.42 -3.81
CA CYS A 68 6.64 9.66 -3.78
C CYS A 68 5.28 9.46 -3.09
N ALA A 69 4.53 8.42 -3.49
CA ALA A 69 3.22 8.15 -2.91
C ALA A 69 3.32 7.86 -1.40
N ALA A 70 4.35 7.11 -0.97
CA ALA A 70 4.56 6.85 0.45
C ALA A 70 4.95 8.12 1.25
N ALA A 71 5.75 9.01 0.65
CA ALA A 71 6.11 10.28 1.28
C ALA A 71 4.89 11.21 1.43
N GLU A 72 4.07 11.34 0.38
CA GLU A 72 2.86 12.17 0.39
C GLU A 72 1.77 11.65 1.32
N LEU A 73 1.77 10.34 1.61
CA LEU A 73 0.90 9.72 2.60
C LEU A 73 1.47 9.78 4.02
N GLU A 74 2.66 10.35 4.21
CA GLU A 74 3.34 10.47 5.50
C GLU A 74 3.56 9.12 6.21
N ILE A 75 3.78 8.05 5.43
CA ILE A 75 4.04 6.69 5.95
C ILE A 75 5.52 6.32 5.95
N LEU A 76 6.42 7.29 5.73
CA LEU A 76 7.86 7.09 5.76
C LEU A 76 8.47 7.64 7.06
N ASP A 77 9.50 6.97 7.56
CA ASP A 77 10.32 7.40 8.68
C ASP A 77 11.38 8.44 8.26
N ALA A 78 12.19 8.90 9.21
CA ALA A 78 13.25 9.89 8.95
C ALA A 78 14.38 9.38 8.02
N ASN A 79 14.46 8.07 7.76
CA ASN A 79 15.41 7.46 6.84
C ASN A 79 14.81 7.26 5.44
N GLU A 80 13.59 7.75 5.20
CA GLU A 80 12.81 7.51 3.97
C GLU A 80 12.54 6.00 3.74
N GLN A 81 12.43 5.25 4.84
CA GLN A 81 11.96 3.87 4.88
C GLN A 81 10.53 3.82 5.42
N LEU A 82 9.85 2.69 5.27
CA LEU A 82 8.46 2.55 5.71
C LEU A 82 8.39 2.64 7.26
N ASP A 83 7.60 3.58 7.78
CA ASP A 83 7.21 3.54 9.19
C ASP A 83 6.13 2.47 9.38
N ILE A 84 6.55 1.33 9.91
CA ILE A 84 5.70 0.14 10.05
C ILE A 84 4.50 0.41 10.96
N GLU A 85 4.66 1.21 12.02
CA GLU A 85 3.59 1.45 12.99
C GLU A 85 2.55 2.44 12.44
N VAL A 86 3.00 3.48 11.72
CA VAL A 86 2.10 4.38 11.00
C VAL A 86 1.36 3.61 9.91
N PHE A 87 2.06 2.78 9.13
CA PHE A 87 1.45 1.98 8.08
C PHE A 87 0.42 0.98 8.63
N LYS A 88 0.74 0.25 9.71
CA LYS A 88 -0.20 -0.66 10.39
C LYS A 88 -1.48 0.05 10.83
N THR A 89 -1.35 1.27 11.35
CA THR A 89 -2.47 2.09 11.79
C THR A 89 -3.32 2.56 10.61
N MET A 90 -2.67 3.08 9.56
CA MET A 90 -3.34 3.58 8.36
C MET A 90 -4.12 2.47 7.63
N GLU A 91 -3.48 1.32 7.45
CA GLU A 91 -4.05 0.16 6.74
C GLU A 91 -4.97 -0.70 7.61
N HIS A 92 -5.08 -0.40 8.91
CA HIS A 92 -5.82 -1.22 9.88
C HIS A 92 -5.40 -2.70 9.84
N LEU A 93 -4.08 -2.95 9.75
CA LEU A 93 -3.57 -4.31 9.57
C LEU A 93 -3.84 -5.18 10.81
N MET A 94 -4.33 -6.38 10.56
CA MET A 94 -4.30 -7.46 11.55
C MET A 94 -2.85 -7.91 11.79
N GLU A 95 -2.56 -8.44 12.98
CA GLU A 95 -1.19 -8.81 13.39
C GLU A 95 -0.46 -9.73 12.39
N GLU A 96 -1.17 -10.64 11.73
CA GLU A 96 -0.58 -11.50 10.71
C GLU A 96 -0.11 -10.76 9.44
N ASN A 97 -0.79 -9.68 9.06
CA ASN A 97 -0.41 -8.84 7.93
C ASN A 97 0.72 -7.89 8.32
N ALA A 98 0.79 -7.49 9.60
CA ALA A 98 1.92 -6.75 10.14
C ALA A 98 3.21 -7.58 10.10
N ALA A 99 3.15 -8.87 10.45
CA ALA A 99 4.31 -9.76 10.39
C ALA A 99 4.89 -9.91 8.97
N VAL A 100 4.05 -9.86 7.93
CA VAL A 100 4.50 -9.86 6.53
C VAL A 100 5.36 -8.63 6.23
N ILE A 101 4.94 -7.47 6.71
CA ILE A 101 5.63 -6.19 6.47
C ILE A 101 6.94 -6.15 7.24
N GLU A 102 6.95 -6.59 8.49
CA GLU A 102 8.16 -6.69 9.30
C GLU A 102 9.19 -7.61 8.63
N GLU A 103 8.76 -8.75 8.09
CA GLU A 103 9.65 -9.65 7.36
C GLU A 103 10.15 -9.05 6.05
N CYS A 104 9.27 -8.39 5.27
CA CYS A 104 9.68 -7.68 4.06
C CYS A 104 10.74 -6.62 4.38
N HIS A 105 10.49 -5.78 5.38
CA HIS A 105 11.42 -4.74 5.83
C HIS A 105 12.76 -5.34 6.27
N ARG A 106 12.75 -6.42 7.05
CA ARG A 106 13.98 -7.10 7.50
C ARG A 106 14.87 -7.51 6.33
N VAL A 107 14.28 -8.06 5.26
CA VAL A 107 15.02 -8.55 4.08
C VAL A 107 15.58 -7.41 3.23
N ILE A 108 14.88 -6.28 3.15
CA ILE A 108 15.23 -5.18 2.21
C ILE A 108 15.79 -3.93 2.91
N SER A 109 15.91 -3.92 4.24
CA SER A 109 16.38 -2.77 5.04
C SER A 109 17.75 -2.21 4.63
N LEU A 110 18.56 -3.00 3.94
CA LEU A 110 19.89 -2.62 3.44
C LEU A 110 19.88 -1.99 2.04
N VAL A 111 18.71 -1.87 1.39
CA VAL A 111 18.60 -1.21 0.09
C VAL A 111 18.78 0.30 0.30
N GLU A 112 19.88 0.84 -0.22
CA GLU A 112 20.26 2.25 -0.03
C GLU A 112 19.44 3.22 -0.89
N ASP A 113 19.09 2.82 -2.12
CA ASP A 113 18.27 3.63 -3.01
C ASP A 113 16.81 3.60 -2.54
N LYS A 114 16.28 4.76 -2.19
CA LYS A 114 14.99 4.90 -1.51
C LYS A 114 13.81 4.57 -2.43
N CYS A 115 13.95 4.86 -3.73
CA CYS A 115 12.97 4.46 -4.73
C CYS A 115 12.95 2.93 -4.85
N ALA A 116 14.12 2.32 -4.98
CA ALA A 116 14.26 0.87 -5.03
C ALA A 116 13.73 0.21 -3.75
N TYR A 117 14.05 0.75 -2.57
CA TYR A 117 13.52 0.28 -1.28
C TYR A 117 11.98 0.29 -1.30
N ALA A 118 11.37 1.44 -1.61
CA ALA A 118 9.92 1.60 -1.59
C ALA A 118 9.22 0.63 -2.56
N PHE A 119 9.77 0.47 -3.77
CA PHE A 119 9.23 -0.45 -4.77
C PHE A 119 9.37 -1.91 -4.36
N GLN A 120 10.54 -2.30 -3.82
CA GLN A 120 10.76 -3.66 -3.32
C GLN A 120 9.85 -3.98 -2.14
N MET A 121 9.62 -3.01 -1.26
CA MET A 121 8.69 -3.14 -0.13
C MET A 121 7.26 -3.40 -0.63
N LEU A 122 6.79 -2.59 -1.58
CA LEU A 122 5.46 -2.76 -2.19
C LEU A 122 5.30 -4.14 -2.83
N VAL A 123 6.27 -4.56 -3.64
CA VAL A 123 6.21 -5.86 -4.33
C VAL A 123 6.28 -7.01 -3.32
N CYS A 124 7.14 -6.92 -2.29
CA CYS A 124 7.22 -7.91 -1.24
C CYS A 124 5.89 -8.05 -0.49
N TYR A 125 5.29 -6.92 -0.09
CA TYR A 125 4.00 -6.90 0.58
C TYR A 125 2.90 -7.52 -0.28
N ILE A 126 2.75 -7.10 -1.54
CA ILE A 126 1.71 -7.65 -2.43
C ILE A 126 1.88 -9.16 -2.67
N LYS A 127 3.12 -9.64 -2.85
CA LYS A 127 3.39 -11.07 -3.07
C LYS A 127 3.11 -11.90 -1.83
N SER A 128 3.40 -11.37 -0.65
CA SER A 128 3.23 -12.08 0.62
C SER A 128 1.80 -11.99 1.14
N TYR A 129 1.07 -10.91 0.85
CA TYR A 129 -0.36 -10.74 1.16
C TYR A 129 -1.25 -11.81 0.49
N ARG A 130 -0.85 -12.32 -0.68
CA ARG A 130 -1.53 -13.45 -1.35
C ARG A 130 -1.37 -14.82 -0.67
N ARG A 131 -0.65 -14.92 0.46
CA ARG A 131 -0.64 -16.12 1.32
C ARG A 131 -1.69 -16.09 2.45
N VAL A 132 -2.61 -15.12 2.44
CA VAL A 132 -3.72 -14.98 3.42
C VAL A 132 -5.06 -15.46 2.85
N ASP A 133 -5.04 -16.45 1.95
CA ASP A 133 -6.18 -17.36 1.85
C ASP A 133 -6.10 -18.30 3.07
N TYR A 134 -6.58 -17.87 4.25
CA TYR A 134 -6.99 -18.63 5.45
C TYR A 134 -6.82 -17.82 6.77
N ILE A 135 -7.60 -16.75 6.99
CA ILE A 135 -8.27 -16.62 8.30
C ILE A 135 -9.71 -17.08 8.09
N SER A 136 -9.97 -18.34 8.42
CA SER A 136 -11.30 -18.79 8.77
C SER A 136 -11.42 -18.87 10.29
N ILE A 137 -12.25 -18.01 10.89
CA ILE A 137 -13.00 -18.33 12.11
C ILE A 137 -14.48 -17.97 11.87
N ALA A 138 -15.28 -19.01 11.62
CA ALA A 138 -16.73 -19.01 11.40
C ALA A 138 -17.54 -18.81 12.72
N PRO A 139 -18.89 -18.62 12.68
CA PRO A 139 -19.78 -19.80 12.80
C PRO A 139 -21.18 -19.73 12.11
N GLY A 140 -21.68 -20.89 11.68
CA GLY A 140 -23.11 -21.25 11.53
C GLY A 140 -23.70 -21.13 10.11
N LYS A 141 -24.46 -22.10 9.57
CA LYS A 141 -25.48 -22.95 10.20
C LYS A 141 -25.59 -24.34 9.55
N GLN A 142 -26.16 -25.25 10.34
CA GLN A 142 -26.65 -26.61 10.02
C GLN A 142 -27.29 -26.75 8.65
#